data_AF-A0A7C3UWJ4-F1
#
_entry.id   AF-A0A7C3UWJ4-F1
#
_cell.length_a   1.000
_cell.length_b   1.000
_cell.length_c   1.000
_cell.angle_alpha   90.00
_cell.angle_beta   90.00
_cell.angle_gamma   90.00
#
_symmetry.space_group_name_H-M   'P 1'
#
loop_
_entity.id
_entity.type
_entity.pdbx_description
1 polymer ?
#
loop_
_entity_poly.entity_id
_entity_poly.type
_entity_poly.pdbx_seq_one_letter_code
_entity_poly.pdbx_strand_id
1 'polypeptide(L)' 'MKEKMKCRCPFCQEEIFYDKLICQTCRIEFIVCTCGQLVNKKKDYCPKCGRKIKKGEEK' A
#
# COMPACT_ATOMS: atom_id res chain seq x y z
N MET A 1 -12.50 11.45 -18.65
CA MET A 1 -12.71 11.44 -17.18
C MET A 1 -11.77 10.38 -16.59
N LYS A 2 -10.85 10.72 -15.68
CA LYS A 2 -10.03 9.72 -14.99
C LYS A 2 -10.73 9.34 -13.69
N GLU A 3 -11.44 8.22 -13.68
CA GLU A 3 -11.98 7.61 -12.46
C GLU A 3 -10.82 7.28 -11.53
N LYS A 4 -10.71 8.03 -10.44
CA LYS A 4 -9.77 7.74 -9.36
C LYS A 4 -10.32 6.52 -8.62
N MET A 5 -9.81 5.34 -8.94
CA MET A 5 -10.16 4.09 -8.28
C MET A 5 -9.81 4.19 -6.80
N LYS A 6 -10.83 4.28 -5.93
CA LYS A 6 -10.66 4.41 -4.49
C LYS A 6 -10.42 3.02 -3.89
N CYS A 7 -9.28 2.80 -3.25
CA CYS A 7 -9.03 1.57 -2.49
C CYS A 7 -9.35 1.81 -1.01
N ARG A 8 -9.87 0.81 -0.29
CA ARG A 8 -10.08 0.92 1.17
C ARG A 8 -8.92 0.26 1.92
N CYS A 9 -8.52 0.86 3.04
CA CYS A 9 -7.48 0.33 3.90
C CYS A 9 -7.97 -0.92 4.63
N PRO A 10 -7.26 -2.06 4.58
CA PRO A 10 -7.68 -3.29 5.26
C PRO A 10 -7.57 -3.22 6.79
N PHE A 11 -6.97 -2.16 7.36
CA PHE A 11 -6.74 -2.03 8.80
C PHE A 11 -7.73 -1.08 9.49
N CYS A 12 -8.11 0.01 8.83
CA CYS A 12 -9.01 1.02 9.38
C CYS A 12 -10.25 1.27 8.51
N GLN A 13 -10.40 0.55 7.39
CA GLN A 13 -11.49 0.69 6.41
C GLN A 13 -11.60 2.07 5.72
N GLU A 14 -10.69 2.99 6.01
CA GLU A 14 -10.65 4.34 5.44
C GLU A 14 -10.18 4.38 3.97
N GLU A 15 -10.41 5.51 3.29
CA GLU A 15 -10.04 5.72 1.89
C GLU A 15 -8.51 5.84 1.70
N ILE A 16 -7.97 5.03 0.77
CA ILE A 16 -6.59 5.13 0.27
C ILE A 16 -6.63 5.85 -1.07
N PHE A 17 -5.89 6.94 -1.16
CA PHE A 17 -5.66 7.64 -2.42
C PHE A 17 -4.66 6.85 -3.27
N TYR A 18 -5.12 6.31 -4.41
CA TYR A 18 -4.28 5.49 -5.31
C TYR A 18 -3.04 6.24 -5.82
N ASP A 19 -3.12 7.56 -5.93
CA ASP A 19 -2.02 8.43 -6.35
C ASP A 19 -0.86 8.44 -5.34
N LYS A 20 -1.14 8.18 -4.06
CA LYS A 20 -0.16 8.26 -2.97
C LYS A 20 -0.05 7.01 -2.10
N LEU A 21 -0.87 5.97 -2.36
CA LEU A 21 -0.99 4.72 -1.61
C LEU A 21 -0.82 4.87 -0.08
N ILE A 22 -1.24 5.99 0.49
CA ILE A 22 -1.01 6.34 1.89
C ILE A 22 -2.36 6.49 2.59
N CYS A 23 -2.51 5.82 3.73
CA CYS A 23 -3.61 6.05 4.64
C CYS A 23 -3.24 7.23 5.55
N GLN A 24 -3.98 8.34 5.45
CA GLN A 24 -3.68 9.55 6.23
C GLN A 24 -3.97 9.40 7.72
N THR A 25 -4.95 8.55 8.07
CA THR A 25 -5.39 8.33 9.44
C THR A 25 -4.40 7.49 10.23
N CYS A 26 -3.98 6.36 9.67
CA CYS A 26 -2.98 5.50 10.32
C CYS A 26 -1.53 5.94 10.00
N ARG A 27 -1.33 6.90 9.10
CA ARG A 27 -0.03 7.23 8.47
C ARG A 27 0.75 5.99 8.01
N ILE A 28 0.05 5.10 7.31
CA ILE A 28 0.65 3.88 6.74
C ILE A 28 0.73 4.04 5.24
N GLU A 29 1.94 3.89 4.69
CA GLU A 29 2.18 3.76 3.26
C GLU A 29 2.03 2.31 2.82
N PHE A 30 1.35 2.13 1.71
CA PHE A 30 1.15 0.86 1.04
C PHE A 30 1.86 0.87 -0.31
N ILE A 31 2.16 -0.32 -0.79
CA ILE A 31 2.68 -0.57 -2.12
C ILE A 31 1.96 -1.77 -2.70
N VAL A 32 1.66 -1.71 -3.99
CA VAL A 32 1.10 -2.85 -4.70
C VAL A 32 2.25 -3.80 -5.02
N CYS A 33 2.21 -4.98 -4.39
CA CYS A 33 3.14 -6.05 -4.74
C CYS A 33 2.86 -6.53 -6.18
N THR A 34 3.86 -7.13 -6.82
CA THR A 34 3.70 -7.73 -8.16
C THR A 34 2.65 -8.84 -8.23
N CYS A 35 2.21 -9.38 -7.09
CA CYS A 35 1.07 -10.30 -7.01
C CYS A 35 -0.30 -9.60 -7.04
N GLY A 36 -0.34 -8.27 -7.13
CA GLY A 36 -1.56 -7.46 -7.14
C GLY A 36 -2.11 -7.12 -5.74
N GLN A 37 -1.44 -7.50 -4.66
CA GLN A 37 -1.91 -7.19 -3.31
C GLN A 37 -1.29 -5.91 -2.75
N LEU A 38 -2.09 -5.11 -2.06
CA LEU A 38 -1.59 -4.04 -1.19
C LEU A 38 -0.82 -4.62 -0.01
N VAL A 39 0.44 -4.21 0.12
CA VAL A 39 1.31 -4.54 1.24
C VAL A 39 1.77 -3.25 1.87
N ASN A 40 1.92 -3.24 3.20
CA ASN A 40 2.52 -2.12 3.89
C ASN A 40 3.98 -1.95 3.43
N LYS A 41 4.35 -0.76 2.95
CA LYS A 41 5.70 -0.42 2.49
C LYS A 41 6.75 -0.59 3.60
N LYS A 42 6.33 -0.49 4.87
CA LYS A 42 7.19 -0.77 6.04
C LYS A 42 7.50 -2.26 6.24
N LYS A 43 6.80 -3.18 5.56
CA LYS A 43 7.13 -4.60 5.61
C LYS A 43 8.19 -4.95 4.58
N ASP A 44 9.09 -5.84 4.96
CA ASP A 44 10.16 -6.32 4.07
C ASP A 44 9.68 -7.40 3.11
N TYR A 45 8.53 -8.03 3.38
CA TYR A 45 7.98 -9.13 2.59
C TYR A 45 6.45 -9.03 2.43
N CYS A 46 5.95 -9.51 1.30
CA CYS A 46 4.52 -9.64 1.04
C CYS A 46 3.95 -10.84 1.82
N PRO A 47 2.94 -10.66 2.68
CA PRO A 47 2.36 -11.75 3.48
C PRO A 47 1.59 -12.79 2.65
N LYS A 48 1.23 -12.51 1.39
CA LYS A 48 0.49 -13.47 0.54
C LYS A 48 1.35 -14.24 -0.43
N CYS A 49 2.38 -13.61 -1.00
CA CYS A 49 3.26 -14.28 -1.97
C CYS A 49 4.68 -14.53 -1.45
N GLY A 50 5.05 -13.99 -0.29
CA GLY A 50 6.39 -14.14 0.31
C GLY A 50 7.50 -13.32 -0.36
N ARG A 51 7.22 -12.56 -1.42
CA ARG A 51 8.25 -11.76 -2.12
C ARG A 51 8.72 -10.57 -1.28
N LYS A 52 10.00 -10.23 -1.39
CA LYS A 52 10.55 -9.02 -0.78
C LYS A 52 9.93 -7.76 -1.36
N ILE A 53 9.48 -6.87 -0.49
CA ILE A 53 9.09 -5.51 -0.83
C ILE A 53 10.33 -4.65 -0.60
N LYS A 54 10.90 -4.10 -1.68
CA LYS A 54 12.03 -3.17 -1.53
C LYS A 54 11.50 -1.93 -0.79
N LYS A 55 11.91 -1.76 0.46
CA LYS A 55 11.86 -0.45 1.12
C LYS A 55 12.72 0.49 0.28
N GLY A 56 12.12 1.54 -0.26
CA GLY A 56 12.90 2.69 -0.69
C GLY A 56 13.55 3.23 0.57
N GLU A 57 14.85 3.00 0.72
CA GLU A 57 15.65 3.66 1.74
C GLU A 57 15.55 5.17 1.50
N GLU A 58 14.91 5.86 2.44
CA GLU A 58 15.11 7.29 2.64
C GLU A 58 16.52 7.42 3.25
N LYS A 59 17.50 7.80 2.42
CA LYS A 59 18.84 8.19 2.84
C LYS A 59 18.85 9.66 3.25
#